data_AF-A0A8C3L8H3-F1
#
_entry.id   AF-A0A8C3L8H3-F1
#
_cell.length_a   1.000
_cell.length_b   1.000
_cell.length_c   1.000
_cell.angle_alpha   90.00
_cell.angle_beta   90.00
_cell.angle_gamma   90.00
#
_symmetry.space_group_name_H-M   'P 1'
#
loop_
_entity.id
_entity.type
_entity.pdbx_description
1 polymer ?
#
loop_
_entity_poly.entity_id
_entity_poly.type
_entity_poly.pdbx_seq_one_letter_code
_entity_poly.pdbx_strand_id
1 'polypeptide(L)'
;MVAIPGGVFTMGTDEPEIQQDGEWPARRVHVNSFYMDQYEVSNQEFERFVNSTGYLTEAEKFGDSFVFEGMLSEEVKAEIHQAVAAAPWWLPVKGANWRQPEGPGSSILSRMDHPVLHVSWNDAVAFCTWAGKRLPTEAEWEYSCRGGLEKRLFPWGNKLQPKGQHYANIWQGVFPSNNTAEDGYKGTAPVTAFPPNGYGLYNIVGNAWEWTSDWWAVHHSADEAHNPVKFASAVKLMGGGMFCYKLHYLFFSR
;
A
#
# COMPACT_ATOMS: atom_id res chain seq x y z
N MET A 1 3.07 5.79 16.15
CA MET A 1 1.79 6.46 15.81
C MET A 1 1.88 7.97 15.98
N VAL A 2 1.06 8.71 15.25
CA VAL A 2 0.77 10.15 15.39
C VAL A 2 -0.72 10.34 15.67
N ALA A 3 -1.06 11.38 16.42
CA ALA A 3 -2.44 11.77 16.63
C ALA A 3 -2.94 12.54 15.40
N ILE A 4 -3.98 12.02 14.75
CA ILE A 4 -4.65 12.66 13.63
C ILE A 4 -5.85 13.44 14.17
N PRO A 5 -5.87 14.79 14.04
CA PRO A 5 -7.00 15.58 14.50
C PRO A 5 -8.23 15.27 13.66
N GLY A 6 -9.37 15.05 14.29
CA GLY A 6 -10.62 14.86 13.57
C GLY A 6 -11.06 16.11 12.81
N GLY A 7 -11.78 15.93 11.73
CA GLY A 7 -12.26 17.03 10.90
C GLY A 7 -13.07 16.55 9.70
N VAL A 8 -13.46 17.50 8.86
CA VAL A 8 -14.22 17.22 7.63
C VAL A 8 -13.32 17.46 6.43
N PHE A 9 -13.29 16.51 5.50
CA PHE A 9 -12.55 16.64 4.24
C PHE A 9 -13.40 16.23 3.04
N THR A 10 -12.90 16.52 1.85
CA THR A 10 -13.45 16.00 0.60
C THR A 10 -12.73 14.71 0.25
N MET A 11 -13.46 13.60 0.32
CA MET A 11 -13.00 12.26 -0.08
C MET A 11 -13.31 12.03 -1.57
N GLY A 12 -12.40 11.38 -2.28
CA GLY A 12 -12.54 11.17 -3.73
C GLY A 12 -12.34 12.44 -4.57
N THR A 13 -12.79 12.41 -5.82
CA THR A 13 -12.66 13.51 -6.78
C THR A 13 -13.82 13.54 -7.78
N ASP A 14 -14.21 14.74 -8.22
CA ASP A 14 -15.17 14.92 -9.32
C ASP A 14 -14.50 14.84 -10.71
N GLU A 15 -13.17 14.81 -10.73
CA GLU A 15 -12.33 14.68 -11.91
C GLU A 15 -11.52 13.37 -11.82
N PRO A 16 -12.18 12.19 -11.92
CA PRO A 16 -11.50 10.91 -11.81
C PRO A 16 -10.60 10.70 -13.04
N GLU A 17 -9.34 10.35 -12.79
CA GLU A 17 -8.41 9.97 -13.85
C GLU A 17 -8.66 8.51 -14.28
N ILE A 18 -9.12 7.66 -13.36
CA ILE A 18 -9.54 6.27 -13.62
C ILE A 18 -11.00 6.09 -13.21
N GLN A 19 -11.91 6.18 -14.19
CA GLN A 19 -13.36 6.13 -13.93
C GLN A 19 -13.84 4.80 -13.32
N GLN A 20 -13.16 3.70 -13.63
CA GLN A 20 -13.55 2.36 -13.19
C GLN A 20 -13.29 2.10 -11.69
N ASP A 21 -12.44 2.91 -11.04
CA ASP A 21 -12.05 2.70 -9.65
C ASP A 21 -13.00 3.39 -8.65
N GLY A 22 -14.05 4.08 -9.14
CA GLY A 22 -15.05 4.68 -8.27
C GLY A 22 -14.54 5.88 -7.46
N GLU A 23 -13.54 6.62 -7.95
CA GLU A 23 -13.05 7.82 -7.25
C GLU A 23 -14.11 8.94 -7.16
N TRP A 24 -15.06 8.91 -8.08
CA TRP A 24 -16.23 9.77 -8.12
C TRP A 24 -17.38 9.23 -7.24
N PRO A 25 -18.20 10.08 -6.61
CA PRO A 25 -18.10 11.54 -6.55
C PRO A 25 -17.15 12.02 -5.45
N ALA A 26 -16.70 13.26 -5.60
CA ALA A 26 -16.18 14.00 -4.46
C ALA A 26 -17.29 14.15 -3.42
N ARG A 27 -17.02 13.75 -2.16
CA ARG A 27 -18.02 13.72 -1.09
C ARG A 27 -17.44 14.23 0.21
N ARG A 28 -18.25 14.90 1.03
CA ARG A 28 -17.81 15.40 2.35
C ARG A 28 -17.87 14.27 3.36
N VAL A 29 -16.77 14.07 4.07
CA VAL A 29 -16.65 13.04 5.09
C VAL A 29 -16.10 13.66 6.36
N HIS A 30 -16.79 13.46 7.48
CA HIS A 30 -16.29 13.77 8.81
C HIS A 30 -15.60 12.53 9.40
N VAL A 31 -14.35 12.69 9.83
CA VAL A 31 -13.56 11.66 10.53
C VAL A 31 -13.27 12.15 11.95
N ASN A 32 -13.50 11.29 12.96
CA ASN A 32 -13.16 11.59 14.34
C ASN A 32 -11.64 11.65 14.54
N SER A 33 -11.18 12.15 15.70
CA SER A 33 -9.75 12.06 16.02
C SER A 33 -9.34 10.61 16.27
N PHE A 34 -8.18 10.19 15.79
CA PHE A 34 -7.65 8.84 15.94
C PHE A 34 -6.12 8.86 15.91
N TYR A 35 -5.50 7.68 15.99
CA TYR A 35 -4.06 7.53 15.82
C TYR A 35 -3.77 6.75 14.54
N MET A 36 -2.78 7.20 13.77
CA MET A 36 -2.25 6.48 12.60
C MET A 36 -0.79 6.12 12.84
N ASP A 37 -0.32 4.97 12.35
CA ASP A 37 1.12 4.70 12.33
C ASP A 37 1.85 5.68 11.42
N GLN A 38 3.03 6.14 11.83
CA GLN A 38 3.83 7.10 11.06
C GLN A 38 4.48 6.47 9.83
N TYR A 39 4.60 5.15 9.86
CA TYR A 39 5.37 4.32 8.95
C TYR A 39 4.54 3.09 8.60
N GLU A 40 4.77 2.54 7.42
CA GLU A 40 4.36 1.18 7.09
C GLU A 40 4.95 0.20 8.15
N VAL A 41 4.29 -0.94 8.36
CA VAL A 41 4.84 -1.98 9.24
C VAL A 41 6.11 -2.55 8.62
N SER A 42 7.24 -2.44 9.30
CA SER A 42 8.51 -2.95 8.79
C SER A 42 8.66 -4.46 8.96
N ASN A 43 9.59 -5.05 8.21
CA ASN A 43 10.02 -6.44 8.39
C ASN A 43 10.43 -6.72 9.84
N GLN A 44 11.10 -5.78 10.51
CA GLN A 44 11.49 -5.92 11.91
C GLN A 44 10.31 -5.97 12.87
N GLU A 45 9.32 -5.09 12.70
CA GLU A 45 8.13 -5.11 13.57
C GLU A 45 7.29 -6.37 13.32
N PHE A 46 7.13 -6.77 12.06
CA PHE A 46 6.41 -7.99 11.72
C PHE A 46 7.13 -9.26 12.23
N GLU A 47 8.46 -9.27 12.22
CA GLU A 47 9.22 -10.37 12.80
C GLU A 47 9.00 -10.49 14.32
N ARG A 48 8.85 -9.38 15.06
CA ARG A 48 8.50 -9.45 16.49
C ARG A 48 7.14 -10.10 16.72
N PHE A 49 6.16 -9.76 15.87
CA PHE A 49 4.84 -10.40 15.89
C PHE A 49 4.96 -11.91 15.67
N VAL A 50 5.64 -12.32 14.60
CA VAL A 50 5.82 -13.75 14.28
C VAL A 50 6.57 -14.48 15.40
N ASN A 51 7.66 -13.91 15.92
CA ASN A 51 8.42 -14.50 17.02
C ASN A 51 7.60 -14.62 18.31
N SER A 52 6.70 -13.66 18.58
CA SER A 52 5.83 -13.67 19.77
C SER A 52 4.69 -14.68 19.69
N THR A 53 4.25 -15.05 18.48
CA THR A 53 2.97 -15.74 18.28
C THR A 53 3.10 -17.08 17.56
N GLY A 54 4.23 -17.31 16.87
CA GLY A 54 4.39 -18.41 15.93
C GLY A 54 3.48 -18.28 14.70
N TYR A 55 3.02 -17.08 14.38
CA TYR A 55 2.08 -16.85 13.28
C TYR A 55 2.67 -17.25 11.93
N LEU A 56 1.86 -17.95 11.12
CA LEU A 56 2.18 -18.38 9.77
C LEU A 56 1.30 -17.62 8.77
N THR A 57 1.91 -16.87 7.86
CA THR A 57 1.17 -16.02 6.92
C THR A 57 0.39 -16.83 5.90
N GLU A 58 -0.57 -16.19 5.23
CA GLU A 58 -1.33 -16.86 4.16
C GLU A 58 -0.45 -17.30 3.00
N ALA A 59 0.53 -16.49 2.58
CA ALA A 59 1.51 -16.88 1.57
C ALA A 59 2.29 -18.15 1.98
N GLU A 60 2.69 -18.27 3.25
CA GLU A 60 3.37 -19.47 3.76
C GLU A 60 2.45 -20.71 3.78
N LYS A 61 1.15 -20.53 4.08
CA LYS A 61 0.15 -21.61 4.08
C LYS A 61 -0.21 -22.07 2.67
N PHE A 62 -0.35 -21.15 1.72
CA PHE A 62 -0.63 -21.46 0.31
C PHE A 62 0.60 -22.05 -0.39
N GLY A 63 1.80 -21.60 0.00
CA GLY A 63 3.08 -22.08 -0.54
C GLY A 63 3.59 -21.29 -1.74
N ASP A 64 2.92 -20.20 -2.12
CA ASP A 64 3.35 -19.24 -3.15
C ASP A 64 2.79 -17.84 -2.88
N SER A 65 3.38 -16.85 -3.56
CA SER A 65 2.90 -15.47 -3.62
C SER A 65 3.35 -14.80 -4.92
N PHE A 66 2.72 -13.69 -5.28
CA PHE A 66 3.02 -12.97 -6.52
C PHE A 66 4.27 -12.11 -6.39
N VAL A 67 5.23 -12.29 -7.30
CA VAL A 67 6.47 -11.48 -7.40
C VAL A 67 6.52 -10.78 -8.75
N PHE A 68 7.02 -9.55 -8.75
CA PHE A 68 7.21 -8.77 -9.97
C PHE A 68 8.36 -9.34 -10.79
N GLU A 69 8.12 -9.58 -12.08
CA GLU A 69 9.07 -10.22 -13.00
C GLU A 69 10.42 -9.50 -13.04
N GLY A 70 10.44 -8.16 -12.97
CA GLY A 70 11.69 -7.38 -12.97
C GLY A 70 12.56 -7.55 -11.72
N MET A 71 12.07 -8.23 -10.68
CA MET A 71 12.83 -8.59 -9.47
C MET A 71 13.30 -10.05 -9.47
N LEU A 72 12.87 -10.85 -10.45
CA LEU A 72 13.22 -12.27 -10.53
C LEU A 72 14.48 -12.49 -11.37
N SER A 73 15.26 -13.49 -10.98
CA SER A 73 16.35 -13.99 -11.81
C SER A 73 15.80 -14.78 -13.00
N GLU A 74 16.57 -14.87 -14.07
CA GLU A 74 16.15 -15.60 -15.29
C GLU A 74 15.92 -17.09 -15.02
N GLU A 75 16.64 -17.67 -14.05
CA GLU A 75 16.46 -19.05 -13.62
C GLU A 75 15.06 -19.26 -13.00
N VAL A 76 14.62 -18.35 -12.13
CA VAL A 76 13.29 -18.45 -11.49
C VAL A 76 12.18 -18.25 -12.53
N LYS A 77 12.37 -17.34 -13.49
CA LYS A 77 11.38 -17.09 -14.56
C LYS A 77 11.16 -18.32 -15.44
N ALA A 78 12.23 -19.08 -15.73
CA ALA A 78 12.15 -20.26 -16.61
C ALA A 78 11.25 -21.37 -16.06
N GLU A 79 11.05 -21.43 -14.73
CA GLU A 79 10.22 -22.43 -14.06
C GLU A 79 8.73 -22.04 -13.96
N ILE A 80 8.37 -20.81 -14.35
CA ILE A 80 7.02 -20.29 -14.21
C ILE A 80 6.28 -20.32 -15.54
N HIS A 81 5.14 -21.03 -15.56
CA HIS A 81 4.32 -21.21 -16.76
C HIS A 81 2.95 -20.52 -16.68
N GLN A 82 2.67 -19.82 -15.58
CA GLN A 82 1.40 -19.14 -15.35
C GLN A 82 1.69 -17.70 -14.93
N ALA A 83 0.98 -16.76 -15.54
CA ALA A 83 1.02 -15.35 -15.19
C ALA A 83 -0.41 -14.81 -15.08
N VAL A 84 -0.61 -13.71 -14.38
CA VAL A 84 -1.91 -13.05 -14.31
C VAL A 84 -2.24 -12.47 -15.68
N ALA A 85 -3.34 -12.91 -16.31
CA ALA A 85 -3.70 -12.50 -17.67
C ALA A 85 -3.81 -10.98 -17.85
N ALA A 86 -4.27 -10.26 -16.83
CA ALA A 86 -4.40 -8.80 -16.84
C ALA A 86 -3.08 -8.06 -16.55
N ALA A 87 -2.07 -8.75 -16.00
CA ALA A 87 -0.79 -8.17 -15.58
C ALA A 87 0.31 -9.25 -15.68
N PRO A 88 0.82 -9.54 -16.90
CA PRO A 88 1.71 -10.68 -17.14
C PRO A 88 3.05 -10.60 -16.41
N TRP A 89 3.43 -9.41 -15.93
CA TRP A 89 4.62 -9.17 -15.12
C TRP A 89 4.48 -9.60 -13.65
N TRP A 90 3.32 -10.11 -13.22
CA TRP A 90 3.14 -10.71 -11.90
C TRP A 90 3.11 -12.23 -12.00
N LEU A 91 4.13 -12.85 -11.40
CA LEU A 91 4.37 -14.28 -11.47
C LEU A 91 4.13 -14.94 -10.10
N PRO A 92 3.36 -16.04 -10.01
CA PRO A 92 3.20 -16.80 -8.78
C PRO A 92 4.47 -17.60 -8.51
N VAL A 93 5.25 -17.18 -7.52
CA VAL A 93 6.53 -17.80 -7.17
C VAL A 93 6.35 -18.69 -5.95
N LYS A 94 6.63 -19.99 -6.11
CA LYS A 94 6.61 -20.95 -5.00
C LYS A 94 7.62 -20.57 -3.93
N GLY A 95 7.18 -20.57 -2.68
CA GLY A 95 7.99 -20.20 -1.53
C GLY A 95 8.21 -18.69 -1.37
N ALA A 96 7.70 -17.83 -2.25
CA ALA A 96 7.72 -16.39 -2.01
C ALA A 96 6.79 -16.04 -0.85
N ASN A 97 7.34 -15.33 0.13
CA ASN A 97 6.64 -14.90 1.35
C ASN A 97 7.38 -13.71 1.98
N TRP A 98 6.91 -13.25 3.14
CA TRP A 98 7.45 -12.07 3.80
C TRP A 98 8.93 -12.18 4.19
N ARG A 99 9.47 -13.38 4.48
CA ARG A 99 10.91 -13.59 4.78
C ARG A 99 11.75 -13.75 3.52
N GLN A 100 11.15 -14.21 2.43
CA GLN A 100 11.78 -14.43 1.14
C GLN A 100 10.98 -13.73 0.02
N PRO A 101 11.00 -12.38 -0.05
CA PRO A 101 10.10 -11.62 -0.92
C PRO A 101 10.24 -11.86 -2.41
N GLU A 102 11.39 -12.33 -2.90
CA GLU A 102 11.57 -12.70 -4.31
C GLU A 102 11.60 -14.22 -4.53
N GLY A 103 11.19 -15.00 -3.52
CA GLY A 103 11.22 -16.46 -3.54
C GLY A 103 12.47 -17.08 -2.92
N PRO A 104 12.60 -18.42 -2.96
CA PRO A 104 13.71 -19.15 -2.36
C PRO A 104 15.08 -18.62 -2.77
N GLY A 105 15.93 -18.33 -1.78
CA GLY A 105 17.25 -17.73 -1.97
C GLY A 105 17.29 -16.21 -1.76
N SER A 106 16.15 -15.53 -1.79
CA SER A 106 16.04 -14.14 -1.33
C SER A 106 15.96 -14.04 0.20
N SER A 107 16.12 -12.83 0.74
CA SER A 107 16.07 -12.60 2.19
C SER A 107 15.67 -11.16 2.54
N ILE A 108 15.20 -10.96 3.78
CA ILE A 108 14.95 -9.64 4.37
C ILE A 108 16.08 -9.12 5.26
N LEU A 109 17.16 -9.90 5.47
CA LEU A 109 18.22 -9.56 6.45
C LEU A 109 18.89 -8.20 6.21
N SER A 110 18.98 -7.76 4.95
CA SER A 110 19.54 -6.45 4.57
C SER A 110 18.50 -5.34 4.44
N ARG A 111 17.23 -5.60 4.81
CA ARG A 111 16.08 -4.69 4.64
C ARG A 111 15.06 -4.82 5.76
N MET A 112 15.56 -4.96 7.00
CA MET A 112 14.71 -5.11 8.18
C MET A 112 13.86 -3.86 8.48
N ASP A 113 14.28 -2.70 7.98
CA ASP A 113 13.61 -1.40 8.07
C ASP A 113 12.75 -1.07 6.84
N HIS A 114 12.65 -1.97 5.84
CA HIS A 114 11.71 -1.85 4.73
C HIS A 114 10.32 -2.38 5.13
N PRO A 115 9.24 -1.98 4.41
CA PRO A 115 7.91 -2.50 4.68
C PRO A 115 7.87 -4.02 4.50
N VAL A 116 7.11 -4.70 5.35
CA VAL A 116 6.81 -6.12 5.19
C VAL A 116 5.93 -6.33 3.95
N LEU A 117 6.26 -7.33 3.15
CA LEU A 117 5.55 -7.68 1.91
C LEU A 117 4.91 -9.07 2.03
N HIS A 118 4.10 -9.45 1.02
CA HIS A 118 3.42 -10.76 0.98
C HIS A 118 2.57 -11.06 2.21
N VAL A 119 1.97 -10.00 2.76
CA VAL A 119 1.01 -10.07 3.86
C VAL A 119 -0.38 -9.89 3.30
N SER A 120 -1.25 -10.85 3.58
CA SER A 120 -2.66 -10.73 3.22
C SER A 120 -3.37 -9.73 4.13
N TRP A 121 -4.63 -9.43 3.80
CA TRP A 121 -5.47 -8.66 4.71
C TRP A 121 -5.65 -9.34 6.07
N ASN A 122 -5.78 -10.67 6.11
CA ASN A 122 -5.91 -11.43 7.34
C ASN A 122 -4.63 -11.34 8.20
N ASP A 123 -3.46 -11.41 7.54
CA ASP A 123 -2.16 -11.25 8.20
C ASP A 123 -2.01 -9.85 8.80
N ALA A 124 -2.42 -8.81 8.06
CA ALA A 124 -2.39 -7.44 8.53
C ALA A 124 -3.33 -7.20 9.72
N VAL A 125 -4.55 -7.76 9.69
CA VAL A 125 -5.49 -7.70 10.82
C VAL A 125 -4.95 -8.43 12.04
N ALA A 126 -4.37 -9.62 11.85
CA ALA A 126 -3.77 -10.38 12.95
C ALA A 126 -2.63 -9.60 13.62
N PHE A 127 -1.73 -9.00 12.82
CA PHE A 127 -0.66 -8.14 13.29
C PHE A 127 -1.20 -6.93 14.07
N CYS A 128 -2.12 -6.16 13.47
CA CYS A 128 -2.68 -4.98 14.11
C CYS A 128 -3.36 -5.33 15.43
N THR A 129 -4.13 -6.42 15.47
CA THR A 129 -4.82 -6.88 16.69
C THR A 129 -3.82 -7.25 17.78
N TRP A 130 -2.77 -8.00 17.45
CA TRP A 130 -1.68 -8.33 18.38
C TRP A 130 -1.00 -7.08 18.94
N ALA A 131 -0.80 -6.06 18.09
CA ALA A 131 -0.21 -4.78 18.49
C ALA A 131 -1.16 -3.88 19.30
N GLY A 132 -2.40 -4.31 19.58
CA GLY A 132 -3.41 -3.50 20.25
C GLY A 132 -3.97 -2.36 19.38
N LYS A 133 -3.96 -2.54 18.06
CA LYS A 133 -4.38 -1.59 17.02
C LYS A 133 -5.45 -2.19 16.12
N ARG A 134 -5.73 -1.54 15.00
CA ARG A 134 -6.59 -2.01 13.90
C ARG A 134 -6.09 -1.42 12.58
N LEU A 135 -6.56 -1.97 11.46
CA LEU A 135 -6.43 -1.30 10.16
C LEU A 135 -7.24 0.01 10.15
N PRO A 136 -6.79 1.03 9.41
CA PRO A 136 -7.57 2.23 9.19
C PRO A 136 -8.76 1.96 8.27
N THR A 137 -9.82 2.75 8.38
CA THR A 137 -10.82 2.81 7.32
C THR A 137 -10.23 3.49 6.09
N GLU A 138 -10.84 3.28 4.93
CA GLU A 138 -10.46 4.01 3.71
C GLU A 138 -10.53 5.53 3.92
N ALA A 139 -11.58 6.01 4.58
CA ALA A 139 -11.73 7.43 4.86
C ALA A 139 -10.66 7.96 5.83
N GLU A 140 -10.31 7.20 6.87
CA GLU A 140 -9.20 7.53 7.76
C GLU A 140 -7.86 7.56 7.02
N TRP A 141 -7.63 6.59 6.14
CA TRP A 141 -6.43 6.50 5.32
C TRP A 141 -6.32 7.68 4.35
N GLU A 142 -7.36 7.99 3.58
CA GLU A 142 -7.32 9.10 2.62
C GLU A 142 -7.23 10.47 3.33
N TYR A 143 -7.94 10.63 4.45
CA TYR A 143 -7.84 11.84 5.28
C TYR A 143 -6.41 12.05 5.78
N SER A 144 -5.78 10.97 6.23
CA SER A 144 -4.40 10.94 6.70
C SER A 144 -3.41 11.22 5.58
N CYS A 145 -3.60 10.58 4.42
CA CYS A 145 -2.83 10.74 3.20
C CYS A 145 -2.77 12.20 2.75
N ARG A 146 -3.92 12.88 2.76
CA ARG A 146 -4.03 14.30 2.37
C ARG A 146 -3.25 15.26 3.28
N GLY A 147 -2.88 14.85 4.50
CA GLY A 147 -1.95 15.62 5.34
C GLY A 147 -2.42 17.04 5.66
N GLY A 148 -3.73 17.26 5.77
CA GLY A 148 -4.33 18.59 6.01
C GLY A 148 -4.51 19.45 4.76
N LEU A 149 -4.22 18.95 3.56
CA LEU A 149 -4.45 19.63 2.30
C LEU A 149 -5.82 19.27 1.70
N GLU A 150 -6.55 20.26 1.19
CA GLU A 150 -7.79 20.03 0.45
C GLU A 150 -7.55 19.97 -1.06
N LYS A 151 -8.20 19.02 -1.75
CA LYS A 151 -8.24 18.91 -3.22
C LYS A 151 -6.83 19.01 -3.85
N ARG A 152 -5.93 18.14 -3.38
CA ARG A 152 -4.59 17.96 -3.95
C ARG A 152 -4.43 16.55 -4.47
N LEU A 153 -3.56 16.41 -5.47
CA LEU A 153 -3.24 15.12 -6.10
C LEU A 153 -2.36 14.26 -5.18
N PHE A 154 -1.37 14.85 -4.52
CA PHE A 154 -0.40 14.17 -3.66
C PHE A 154 -0.45 14.71 -2.22
N PRO A 155 0.06 13.94 -1.23
CA PRO A 155 0.17 14.38 0.17
C PRO A 155 0.91 15.71 0.38
N TRP A 156 1.74 16.10 -0.59
CA TRP A 156 2.56 17.32 -0.57
C TRP A 156 2.10 18.39 -1.58
N GLY A 157 1.03 18.17 -2.34
CA GLY A 157 0.50 19.12 -3.33
C GLY A 157 0.24 18.51 -4.70
N ASN A 158 0.35 19.30 -5.77
CA ASN A 158 -0.04 18.86 -7.12
C ASN A 158 1.15 18.58 -8.05
N LYS A 159 2.38 18.89 -7.63
CA LYS A 159 3.58 18.58 -8.40
C LYS A 159 4.17 17.28 -7.88
N LEU A 160 4.41 16.33 -8.78
CA LEU A 160 5.03 15.05 -8.44
C LEU A 160 6.42 15.23 -7.84
N GLN A 161 7.24 16.09 -8.46
CA GLN A 161 8.59 16.42 -8.00
C GLN A 161 8.68 17.91 -7.62
N PRO A 162 8.19 18.31 -6.45
CA PRO A 162 8.32 19.70 -6.00
C PRO A 162 9.82 20.04 -5.87
N LYS A 163 10.23 21.15 -6.47
CA LYS A 163 11.64 21.59 -6.52
C LYS A 163 12.60 20.57 -7.16
N GLY A 164 12.10 19.69 -8.03
CA GLY A 164 12.91 18.65 -8.69
C GLY A 164 13.39 17.56 -7.74
N GLN A 165 12.66 17.32 -6.64
CA GLN A 165 12.97 16.29 -5.64
C GLN A 165 11.91 15.20 -5.68
N HIS A 166 12.32 13.94 -5.56
CA HIS A 166 11.41 12.81 -5.38
C HIS A 166 10.85 12.82 -3.94
N TYR A 167 9.54 12.67 -3.80
CA TYR A 167 8.81 12.68 -2.52
C TYR A 167 8.17 11.34 -2.17
N ALA A 168 8.28 10.36 -3.06
CA ALA A 168 7.82 8.99 -2.87
C ALA A 168 8.64 8.04 -3.75
N ASN A 169 8.69 6.78 -3.32
CA ASN A 169 9.26 5.67 -4.09
C ASN A 169 8.23 5.16 -5.11
N ILE A 170 8.45 5.44 -6.39
CA ILE A 170 7.59 5.00 -7.51
C ILE A 170 8.45 4.61 -8.72
N TRP A 171 7.87 4.09 -9.79
CA TRP A 171 8.66 3.75 -10.97
C TRP A 171 9.15 5.00 -11.75
N GLN A 172 10.41 4.99 -12.19
CA GLN A 172 10.92 5.91 -13.23
C GLN A 172 11.48 5.14 -14.43
N GLY A 173 11.32 5.69 -15.63
CA GLY A 173 11.66 5.00 -16.88
C GLY A 173 10.45 4.35 -17.55
N VAL A 174 10.64 3.20 -18.17
CA VAL A 174 9.64 2.53 -19.02
C VAL A 174 9.19 1.25 -18.32
N PHE A 175 7.98 1.25 -17.77
CA PHE A 175 7.41 0.04 -17.15
C PHE A 175 6.88 -0.94 -18.21
N PRO A 176 6.97 -2.26 -17.99
CA PRO A 176 7.64 -2.94 -16.86
C PRO A 176 9.14 -3.22 -17.11
N SER A 177 9.71 -2.75 -18.22
CA SER A 177 11.00 -3.24 -18.73
C SER A 177 12.25 -2.58 -18.15
N ASN A 178 12.19 -1.31 -17.76
CA ASN A 178 13.34 -0.56 -17.26
C ASN A 178 12.96 0.44 -16.16
N ASN A 179 13.35 0.13 -14.92
CA ASN A 179 13.31 1.06 -13.79
C ASN A 179 14.67 1.76 -13.62
N THR A 180 14.71 3.07 -13.84
CA THR A 180 15.93 3.88 -13.73
C THR A 180 16.34 4.15 -12.28
N ALA A 181 15.43 3.97 -11.31
CA ALA A 181 15.65 4.26 -9.89
C ALA A 181 16.20 5.67 -9.63
N GLU A 182 15.63 6.66 -10.31
CA GLU A 182 15.97 8.07 -10.12
C GLU A 182 15.63 8.57 -8.72
N ASP A 183 14.62 7.97 -8.07
CA ASP A 183 14.28 8.22 -6.66
C ASP A 183 15.20 7.51 -5.65
N GLY A 184 16.13 6.68 -6.13
CA GLY A 184 17.09 5.92 -5.33
C GLY A 184 16.73 4.45 -5.10
N TYR A 185 15.55 3.98 -5.49
CA TYR A 185 15.07 2.64 -5.17
C TYR A 185 14.47 1.91 -6.38
N LYS A 186 14.93 0.67 -6.64
CA LYS A 186 14.31 -0.21 -7.65
C LYS A 186 13.16 -1.05 -7.10
N GLY A 187 13.25 -1.39 -5.81
CA GLY A 187 12.24 -2.11 -5.05
C GLY A 187 11.74 -1.24 -3.91
N THR A 188 11.43 -1.82 -2.76
CA THR A 188 11.03 -1.04 -1.59
C THR A 188 12.18 -0.16 -1.08
N ALA A 189 11.83 0.88 -0.35
CA ALA A 189 12.68 1.77 0.43
C ALA A 189 12.43 1.54 1.93
N PRO A 190 13.34 1.98 2.82
CA PRO A 190 13.09 2.02 4.26
C PRO A 190 11.79 2.77 4.56
N VAL A 191 11.03 2.33 5.56
CA VAL A 191 9.72 2.92 5.90
C VAL A 191 9.82 4.39 6.34
N THR A 192 11.02 4.85 6.69
CA THR A 192 11.34 6.24 7.07
C THR A 192 11.87 7.08 5.90
N ALA A 193 11.95 6.53 4.69
CA ALA A 193 12.44 7.24 3.52
C ALA A 193 11.45 8.34 3.08
N PHE A 194 11.98 9.32 2.32
CA PHE A 194 11.26 10.48 1.80
C PHE A 194 10.69 11.43 2.87
N PRO A 195 10.30 12.67 2.50
CA PRO A 195 9.71 13.61 3.45
C PRO A 195 8.33 13.14 3.94
N PRO A 196 7.98 13.38 5.22
CA PRO A 196 6.63 13.13 5.70
C PRO A 196 5.63 14.15 5.12
N ASN A 197 4.34 13.77 5.10
CA ASN A 197 3.26 14.70 4.80
C ASN A 197 2.97 15.66 5.98
N GLY A 198 1.97 16.54 5.83
CA GLY A 198 1.61 17.54 6.85
C GLY A 198 1.16 16.97 8.21
N TYR A 199 0.87 15.67 8.30
CA TYR A 199 0.54 14.98 9.55
C TYR A 199 1.68 14.11 10.10
N GLY A 200 2.86 14.13 9.47
CA GLY A 200 4.00 13.35 9.93
C GLY A 200 4.01 11.90 9.43
N LEU A 201 3.24 11.58 8.38
CA LEU A 201 3.16 10.24 7.80
C LEU A 201 4.15 10.10 6.63
N TYR A 202 4.88 9.00 6.62
CA TYR A 202 5.88 8.66 5.61
C TYR A 202 5.32 7.61 4.66
N ASN A 203 5.72 7.69 3.38
CA ASN A 203 5.43 6.68 2.36
C ASN A 203 3.96 6.28 2.19
N ILE A 204 3.00 7.08 2.68
CA ILE A 204 1.55 6.85 2.49
C ILE A 204 1.13 6.84 1.02
N VAL A 205 2.01 7.28 0.13
CA VAL A 205 1.97 7.04 -1.31
C VAL A 205 3.35 6.60 -1.77
N GLY A 206 3.42 5.70 -2.73
CA GLY A 206 4.61 4.97 -3.14
C GLY A 206 4.88 3.73 -2.28
N ASN A 207 6.09 3.20 -2.42
CA ASN A 207 6.63 2.11 -1.61
C ASN A 207 5.75 0.82 -1.61
N ALA A 208 5.05 0.48 -0.52
CA ALA A 208 4.14 -0.67 -0.50
C ALA A 208 2.68 -0.23 -0.66
N TRP A 209 1.85 -1.16 -1.14
CA TRP A 209 0.40 -1.01 -1.03
C TRP A 209 -0.04 -1.21 0.43
N GLU A 210 -0.98 -0.40 0.90
CA GLU A 210 -1.44 -0.41 2.29
C GLU A 210 -2.90 -0.90 2.41
N TRP A 211 -3.14 -1.96 3.18
CA TRP A 211 -4.48 -2.50 3.45
C TRP A 211 -5.34 -1.56 4.31
N THR A 212 -6.63 -1.47 3.99
CA THR A 212 -7.65 -0.80 4.81
C THR A 212 -8.71 -1.79 5.30
N SER A 213 -9.52 -1.41 6.28
CA SER A 213 -10.57 -2.29 6.83
C SER A 213 -11.76 -2.51 5.88
N ASP A 214 -11.97 -1.55 4.97
CA ASP A 214 -13.16 -1.44 4.13
C ASP A 214 -13.24 -2.55 3.08
N TRP A 215 -14.47 -2.96 2.79
CA TRP A 215 -14.77 -3.73 1.59
C TRP A 215 -14.79 -2.81 0.36
N TRP A 216 -14.21 -3.27 -0.75
CA TRP A 216 -14.17 -2.53 -2.01
C TRP A 216 -15.56 -2.31 -2.59
N ALA A 217 -15.85 -1.08 -3.01
CA ALA A 217 -17.04 -0.74 -3.77
C ALA A 217 -16.70 0.44 -4.70
N VAL A 218 -17.36 0.51 -5.86
CA VAL A 218 -17.18 1.60 -6.84
C VAL A 218 -18.36 2.56 -6.89
N HIS A 219 -19.44 2.25 -6.16
CA HIS A 219 -20.63 3.08 -6.09
C HIS A 219 -20.67 3.81 -4.75
N HIS A 220 -20.67 5.14 -4.80
CA HIS A 220 -20.61 6.01 -3.64
C HIS A 220 -21.71 7.06 -3.71
N SER A 221 -22.37 7.33 -2.58
CA SER A 221 -23.28 8.47 -2.47
C SER A 221 -22.47 9.77 -2.39
N ALA A 222 -23.05 10.85 -2.91
CA ALA A 222 -22.56 12.21 -2.71
C ALA A 222 -22.96 12.79 -1.33
N ASP A 223 -23.80 12.09 -0.57
CA ASP A 223 -24.24 12.52 0.75
C ASP A 223 -23.07 12.62 1.73
N GLU A 224 -23.19 13.55 2.67
CA GLU A 224 -22.22 13.69 3.76
C GLU A 224 -22.25 12.44 4.67
N ALA A 225 -21.07 11.93 4.99
CA ALA A 225 -20.91 10.75 5.84
C ALA A 225 -20.09 11.04 7.10
N HIS A 226 -20.42 10.38 8.20
CA HIS A 226 -19.68 10.47 9.47
C HIS A 226 -19.04 9.13 9.81
N ASN A 227 -17.71 9.08 9.84
CA ASN A 227 -16.90 7.87 10.04
C ASN A 227 -17.38 6.66 9.22
N PRO A 228 -17.43 6.77 7.88
CA PRO A 228 -17.98 5.71 7.05
C PRO A 228 -17.14 4.43 7.17
N VAL A 229 -17.85 3.30 7.19
CA VAL A 229 -17.28 1.95 7.09
C VAL A 229 -18.08 1.19 6.04
N LYS A 230 -17.41 0.65 5.02
CA LYS A 230 -18.04 -0.14 3.97
C LYS A 230 -18.08 -1.62 4.38
N PHE A 231 -19.28 -2.22 4.34
CA PHE A 231 -19.54 -3.60 4.81
C PHE A 231 -19.84 -4.62 3.69
N ALA A 232 -19.77 -4.25 2.41
CA ALA A 232 -20.25 -5.11 1.32
C ALA A 232 -19.29 -5.22 0.13
N SER A 233 -18.54 -6.32 0.04
CA SER A 233 -18.07 -6.97 -1.19
C SER A 233 -17.27 -8.25 -0.86
N ALA A 234 -16.63 -8.86 -1.86
CA ALA A 234 -15.73 -10.01 -1.70
C ALA A 234 -14.25 -9.62 -1.59
N VAL A 235 -13.89 -8.34 -1.74
CA VAL A 235 -12.50 -7.87 -1.84
C VAL A 235 -12.26 -6.72 -0.87
N LYS A 236 -11.08 -6.67 -0.25
CA LYS A 236 -10.61 -5.57 0.59
C LYS A 236 -9.85 -4.52 -0.22
N LEU A 237 -9.89 -3.29 0.26
CA LEU A 237 -9.24 -2.16 -0.41
C LEU A 237 -7.78 -1.99 0.02
N MET A 238 -6.90 -1.67 -0.94
CA MET A 238 -5.52 -1.21 -0.73
C MET A 238 -5.28 0.15 -1.40
N GLY A 239 -4.44 1.01 -0.78
CA GLY A 239 -4.01 2.29 -1.34
C GLY A 239 -2.49 2.44 -1.49
N GLY A 240 -2.04 3.37 -2.35
CA GLY A 240 -0.70 3.97 -2.27
C GLY A 240 0.45 3.39 -3.10
N GLY A 241 0.46 2.12 -3.52
CA GLY A 241 1.72 1.42 -3.85
C GLY A 241 2.63 1.97 -4.98
N MET A 242 3.91 1.52 -4.97
CA MET A 242 5.02 1.97 -5.84
C MET A 242 4.79 1.85 -7.37
N PHE A 243 3.94 0.92 -7.82
CA PHE A 243 3.65 0.75 -9.25
C PHE A 243 2.62 1.75 -9.79
N CYS A 244 2.10 2.62 -8.92
CA CYS A 244 1.17 3.67 -9.31
C CYS A 244 1.90 4.99 -9.60
N TYR A 245 1.93 5.37 -10.88
CA TYR A 245 2.45 6.66 -11.36
C TYR A 245 1.61 7.88 -10.95
N LYS A 246 0.42 7.63 -10.42
CA LYS A 246 -0.58 8.59 -9.95
C LYS A 246 -1.33 7.89 -8.81
N LEU A 247 -1.70 8.58 -7.72
CA LEU A 247 -2.47 8.00 -6.61
C LEU A 247 -3.71 7.30 -7.18
N HIS A 248 -3.66 5.98 -7.27
CA HIS A 248 -4.79 5.17 -7.68
C HIS A 248 -4.75 3.90 -6.86
N TYR A 249 -5.92 3.31 -6.66
CA TYR A 249 -6.18 2.09 -5.92
C TYR A 249 -6.24 0.95 -6.97
N LEU A 250 -5.34 -0.03 -7.07
CA LEU A 250 -5.40 -1.36 -6.43
C LEU A 250 -4.40 -2.32 -7.13
N PHE A 251 -3.94 -3.35 -6.40
CA PHE A 251 -3.81 -4.71 -6.94
C PHE A 251 -4.67 -5.66 -6.09
N PHE A 252 -5.40 -6.56 -6.75
CA PHE A 252 -6.28 -7.53 -6.13
C PHE A 252 -5.53 -8.84 -5.82
N SER A 253 -5.47 -9.25 -4.56
CA SER A 253 -5.33 -10.68 -4.24
C SER A 253 -6.74 -11.28 -4.21
N ARG A 254 -6.99 -12.30 -5.03
CA ARG A 254 -8.09 -13.24 -4.77
C ARG A 254 -7.73 -14.17 -3.62
#